data_AF-A0A384IS25-F1
#
_entry.id   AF-A0A384IS25-F1
#
_cell.length_a   1.000
_cell.length_b   1.000
_cell.length_c   1.000
_cell.angle_alpha   90.00
_cell.angle_beta   90.00
_cell.angle_gamma   90.00
#
_symmetry.space_group_name_H-M   'P 1'
#
loop_
_entity.id
_entity.type
_entity.pdbx_description
1 polymer ?
#
loop_
_entity_poly.entity_id
_entity_poly.type
_entity_poly.pdbx_seq_one_letter_code
_entity_poly.pdbx_strand_id
1 'polypeptide(L)'
;MAFQITPMPLVISSLLFHQINRHWEYGFSAVGQHFAPVFGIRLPRVAAVVGQVAALPLALLIALTAHSLAGRLAAVALAFYWILATHRRLSDHSWLGWVAVAVMAVTPAEVHPFVARDLLACVYLTAALLKVNDEYLFTERSAGRIVTAHYLQLLGLPARPAFLKTVAASVIIVEFTTGIMLWVPGGELWSLWLAILMHLAFGVSGNLPFSVVAMALWVTAFSPDGTIDISGDTSPIWLAALLAGLAALTLGRTATGRRSCSWLVKDFYQGAVYGALCAVAVLSRAEGPALRSSHVMLVHGLVGLAFVVNFLLVVTGVKLEWAFAMFTSLRPFGQSWLERHRLLDWPRYYALTLPARIPKSLLREIDPEFLYLATRAENVVHEGVVYHLEAAARKCDVSFAPQAMTIDLVVRELVPAPADPPQPAPRRRLLAYPAIAPKSLDRRYLV
;
A
#
# COMPACT_ATOMS: atom_id res chain seq x y z
N MET A 1 29.58 -5.38 -19.73
CA MET A 1 29.26 -6.22 -18.55
C MET A 1 27.74 -6.32 -18.52
N ALA A 2 27.18 -7.50 -18.76
CA ALA A 2 25.73 -7.68 -18.72
C ALA A 2 25.33 -7.96 -17.26
N PHE A 3 24.44 -7.13 -16.70
CA PHE A 3 23.84 -7.37 -15.40
C PHE A 3 22.54 -8.14 -15.62
N GLN A 4 22.53 -9.43 -15.28
CA GLN A 4 21.33 -10.26 -15.33
C GLN A 4 20.70 -10.35 -13.94
N ILE A 5 19.45 -9.94 -13.83
CA ILE A 5 18.66 -10.03 -12.59
C ILE A 5 17.41 -10.86 -12.87
N THR A 6 17.10 -11.80 -11.99
CA THR A 6 15.83 -12.54 -12.04
C THR A 6 14.69 -11.69 -11.46
N PRO A 7 13.43 -11.90 -11.89
CA PRO A 7 12.27 -11.13 -11.43
C PRO A 7 12.08 -11.06 -9.92
N MET A 8 12.32 -12.16 -9.21
CA MET A 8 12.08 -12.24 -7.77
C MET A 8 12.95 -11.24 -6.97
N PRO A 9 14.28 -11.17 -7.14
CA PRO A 9 15.12 -10.08 -6.60
C PRO A 9 14.65 -8.67 -6.94
N LEU A 10 14.14 -8.42 -8.16
CA LEU A 10 13.64 -7.10 -8.55
C LEU A 10 12.40 -6.72 -7.71
N VAL A 11 11.45 -7.64 -7.55
CA VAL A 11 10.25 -7.41 -6.73
C VAL A 11 10.62 -7.22 -5.26
N ILE A 12 11.53 -8.03 -4.71
CA ILE A 12 12.00 -7.85 -3.32
C ILE A 12 12.71 -6.49 -3.16
N SER A 13 13.51 -6.06 -4.14
CA SER A 13 14.16 -4.75 -4.14
C SER A 13 13.13 -3.61 -4.12
N SER A 14 12.01 -3.77 -4.82
CA SER A 14 10.91 -2.78 -4.80
C SER A 14 10.19 -2.72 -3.44
N LEU A 15 10.07 -3.85 -2.74
CA LEU A 15 9.58 -3.88 -1.35
C LEU A 15 10.57 -3.22 -0.39
N LEU A 16 11.87 -3.45 -0.59
CA LEU A 16 12.93 -2.78 0.19
C LEU A 16 12.92 -1.27 -0.03
N PHE A 17 12.73 -0.82 -1.28
CA PHE A 17 12.51 0.59 -1.60
C PHE A 17 11.32 1.16 -0.81
N HIS A 18 10.20 0.44 -0.74
CA HIS A 18 9.04 0.86 0.07
C HIS A 18 9.41 1.00 1.56
N GLN A 19 10.17 0.07 2.12
CA GLN A 19 10.60 0.13 3.52
C GLN A 19 11.57 1.29 3.79
N ILE A 20 12.55 1.50 2.91
CA ILE A 20 13.47 2.65 2.98
C ILE A 20 12.68 3.96 2.97
N ASN A 21 11.69 4.05 2.09
CA ASN A 21 10.82 5.22 2.03
C ASN A 21 10.10 5.50 3.36
N ARG A 22 9.58 4.46 4.01
CA ARG A 22 8.93 4.58 5.32
C ARG A 22 9.90 5.05 6.40
N HIS A 23 11.12 4.53 6.43
CA HIS A 23 12.14 5.01 7.36
C HIS A 23 12.58 6.44 7.07
N TRP A 24 12.55 6.88 5.82
CA TRP A 24 12.80 8.26 5.46
C TRP A 24 11.70 9.20 5.97
N GLU A 25 10.43 8.79 5.85
CA GLU A 25 9.27 9.59 6.27
C GLU A 25 9.11 9.70 7.78
N TYR A 26 9.23 8.58 8.50
CA TYR A 26 8.89 8.48 9.92
C TYR A 26 10.12 8.30 10.82
N GLY A 27 11.32 8.24 10.23
CA GLY A 27 12.55 7.95 10.95
C GLY A 27 12.63 6.51 11.48
N PHE A 28 13.60 6.31 12.38
CA PHE A 28 13.83 5.03 13.06
C PHE A 28 13.26 4.98 14.49
N SER A 29 12.70 6.09 15.00
CA SER A 29 12.19 6.20 16.37
C SER A 29 11.06 5.20 16.68
N ALA A 30 10.19 4.95 15.70
CA ALA A 30 9.09 4.00 15.80
C ALA A 30 9.51 2.54 15.49
N VAL A 31 10.78 2.29 15.12
CA VAL A 31 11.22 0.93 14.76
C VAL A 31 11.22 0.03 15.99
N GLY A 32 10.55 -1.12 15.85
CA GLY A 32 10.31 -2.05 16.96
C GLY A 32 9.11 -1.71 17.86
N GLN A 33 8.46 -0.55 17.67
CA GLN A 33 7.26 -0.18 18.42
C GLN A 33 6.01 -0.72 17.70
N HIS A 34 5.61 -1.94 18.08
CA HIS A 34 4.55 -2.70 17.41
C HIS A 34 3.19 -2.59 18.12
N PHE A 35 2.70 -1.37 18.32
CA PHE A 35 1.47 -1.07 19.09
C PHE A 35 0.16 -1.17 18.26
N ALA A 36 0.26 -1.24 16.93
CA ALA A 36 -0.87 -1.43 16.01
C ALA A 36 -0.57 -2.58 15.03
N PRO A 37 -0.50 -3.84 15.52
CA PRO A 37 -0.18 -4.99 14.69
C PRO A 37 -1.28 -5.27 13.68
N VAL A 38 -0.92 -5.40 12.40
CA VAL A 38 -1.88 -5.73 11.33
C VAL A 38 -2.62 -7.03 11.65
N PHE A 39 -1.87 -8.05 12.07
CA PHE A 39 -2.40 -9.37 12.38
C PHE A 39 -2.87 -9.53 13.83
N GLY A 40 -3.06 -8.44 14.59
CA GLY A 40 -3.49 -8.51 16.00
C GLY A 40 -2.48 -9.20 16.94
N ILE A 41 -1.29 -9.56 16.43
CA ILE A 41 -0.22 -10.23 17.18
C ILE A 41 0.91 -9.22 17.39
N ARG A 42 1.16 -8.84 18.65
CA ARG A 42 2.29 -7.99 18.99
C ARG A 42 3.58 -8.81 19.02
N LEU A 43 4.53 -8.50 18.14
CA LEU A 43 5.87 -9.07 18.20
C LEU A 43 6.68 -8.43 19.34
N PRO A 44 7.61 -9.18 19.99
CA PRO A 44 8.62 -8.59 20.86
C PRO A 44 9.43 -7.53 20.12
N ARG A 45 9.90 -6.50 20.84
CA ARG A 45 10.62 -5.36 20.23
C ARG A 45 11.78 -5.79 19.34
N VAL A 46 12.61 -6.73 19.81
CA VAL A 46 13.76 -7.24 19.04
C VAL A 46 13.30 -7.91 17.74
N ALA A 47 12.28 -8.76 17.81
CA ALA A 47 11.72 -9.39 16.62
C ALA A 47 11.16 -8.33 15.64
N ALA A 48 10.38 -7.37 16.13
CA ALA A 48 9.87 -6.29 15.30
C ALA A 48 10.98 -5.44 14.65
N VAL A 49 12.08 -5.16 15.36
CA VAL A 49 13.25 -4.47 14.78
C VAL A 49 13.88 -5.30 13.67
N VAL A 50 14.16 -6.59 13.93
CA VAL A 50 14.77 -7.49 12.92
C VAL A 50 13.86 -7.60 11.69
N GLY A 51 12.56 -7.74 11.90
CA GLY A 51 11.58 -7.81 10.81
C GLY A 51 11.51 -6.53 9.97
N GLN A 52 11.55 -5.35 10.60
CA GLN A 52 11.48 -4.07 9.89
C GLN A 52 12.78 -3.67 9.21
N VAL A 53 13.94 -4.04 9.76
CA VAL A 53 15.25 -3.56 9.28
C VAL A 53 15.99 -4.60 8.45
N ALA A 54 16.04 -5.86 8.91
CA ALA A 54 16.93 -6.87 8.33
C ALA A 54 16.22 -7.86 7.39
N ALA A 55 14.91 -8.09 7.56
CA ALA A 55 14.23 -9.15 6.83
C ALA A 55 14.25 -8.97 5.31
N LEU A 56 13.93 -7.78 4.78
CA LEU A 56 13.97 -7.52 3.33
C LEU A 56 15.39 -7.51 2.74
N PRO A 57 16.40 -6.87 3.36
CA PRO A 57 17.79 -6.99 2.91
C PRO A 57 18.29 -8.44 2.85
N LEU A 58 17.97 -9.24 3.88
CA LEU A 58 18.32 -10.66 3.90
C LEU A 58 17.55 -11.46 2.85
N ALA A 59 16.25 -11.18 2.66
CA ALA A 59 15.47 -11.80 1.60
C ALA A 59 16.07 -11.52 0.22
N LEU A 60 16.51 -10.27 -0.01
CA LEU A 60 17.16 -9.88 -1.26
C LEU A 60 18.50 -10.60 -1.45
N LEU A 61 19.35 -10.62 -0.42
CA LEU A 61 20.64 -11.32 -0.46
C LEU A 61 20.45 -12.80 -0.76
N ILE A 62 19.49 -13.46 -0.10
CA ILE A 62 19.18 -14.88 -0.34
C ILE A 62 18.64 -15.07 -1.76
N ALA A 63 17.74 -14.22 -2.23
CA ALA A 63 17.20 -14.31 -3.59
C ALA A 63 18.29 -14.13 -4.67
N LEU A 64 19.34 -13.33 -4.38
CA LEU A 64 20.48 -13.11 -5.26
C LEU A 64 21.52 -14.25 -5.22
N THR A 65 21.65 -14.96 -4.11
CA THR A 65 22.77 -15.91 -3.88
C THR A 65 22.35 -17.38 -3.77
N ALA A 66 21.12 -17.66 -3.36
CA ALA A 66 20.62 -19.02 -3.09
C ALA A 66 19.45 -19.37 -4.03
N HIS A 67 19.78 -19.84 -5.23
CA HIS A 67 18.80 -20.14 -6.28
C HIS A 67 18.00 -21.44 -6.06
N SER A 68 18.34 -22.24 -5.04
CA SER A 68 17.60 -23.46 -4.69
C SER A 68 16.17 -23.13 -4.23
N LEU A 69 15.25 -24.09 -4.34
CA LEU A 69 13.88 -23.92 -3.84
C LEU A 69 13.86 -23.53 -2.36
N ALA A 70 14.71 -24.14 -1.54
CA ALA A 70 14.85 -23.81 -0.12
C ALA A 70 15.28 -22.35 0.09
N GLY A 71 16.24 -21.85 -0.70
CA GLY A 71 16.66 -20.44 -0.67
C GLY A 71 15.53 -19.49 -1.05
N ARG A 72 14.81 -19.79 -2.13
CA ARG A 72 13.65 -18.99 -2.56
C ARG A 72 12.54 -18.97 -1.50
N LEU A 73 12.21 -20.12 -0.91
CA LEU A 73 11.22 -20.21 0.16
C LEU A 73 11.66 -19.46 1.43
N ALA A 74 12.95 -19.46 1.76
CA ALA A 74 13.49 -18.66 2.85
C ALA A 74 13.34 -17.15 2.58
N ALA A 75 13.57 -16.69 1.35
CA ALA A 75 13.32 -15.29 0.96
C ALA A 75 11.83 -14.92 1.07
N VAL A 76 10.91 -15.80 0.66
CA VAL A 76 9.46 -15.62 0.85
C VAL A 76 9.10 -15.51 2.33
N ALA A 77 9.66 -16.38 3.17
CA ALA A 77 9.42 -16.38 4.61
C ALA A 77 9.92 -15.08 5.28
N LEU A 78 11.08 -14.58 4.85
CA LEU A 78 11.61 -13.29 5.32
C LEU A 78 10.76 -12.10 4.85
N ALA A 79 10.31 -12.09 3.59
CA ALA A 79 9.39 -11.07 3.11
C ALA A 79 8.04 -11.11 3.87
N PHE A 80 7.54 -12.31 4.19
CA PHE A 80 6.37 -12.48 5.05
C PHE A 80 6.62 -11.98 6.48
N TYR A 81 7.79 -12.28 7.05
CA TYR A 81 8.17 -11.81 8.37
C TYR A 81 8.26 -10.27 8.43
N TRP A 82 8.74 -9.63 7.36
CA TRP A 82 8.69 -8.17 7.23
C TRP A 82 7.24 -7.65 7.26
N ILE A 83 6.32 -8.29 6.53
CA ILE A 83 4.89 -7.96 6.57
C ILE A 83 4.33 -8.09 8.00
N LEU A 84 4.68 -9.17 8.72
CA LEU A 84 4.27 -9.38 10.11
C LEU A 84 4.82 -8.32 11.07
N ALA A 85 6.03 -7.82 10.80
CA ALA A 85 6.67 -6.79 11.62
C ALA A 85 6.23 -5.37 11.28
N THR A 86 5.56 -5.18 10.14
CA THR A 86 5.01 -3.88 9.74
C THR A 86 3.79 -3.53 10.59
N HIS A 87 3.77 -2.31 11.12
CA HIS A 87 2.68 -1.82 11.99
C HIS A 87 1.91 -0.66 11.34
N ARG A 88 0.70 -0.40 11.83
CA ARG A 88 -0.26 0.64 11.39
C ARG A 88 -1.07 0.33 10.14
N ARG A 89 -0.55 -0.38 9.12
CA ARG A 89 -1.32 -0.87 7.94
C ARG A 89 -0.44 -1.71 7.02
N LEU A 90 -0.98 -2.77 6.42
CA LEU A 90 -0.35 -3.41 5.25
C LEU A 90 -0.76 -2.64 4.00
N SER A 91 0.20 -2.07 3.28
CA SER A 91 -0.09 -1.38 2.02
C SER A 91 -0.36 -2.39 0.90
N ASP A 92 -1.27 -2.04 0.00
CA ASP A 92 -1.76 -2.86 -1.10
C ASP A 92 -0.64 -3.40 -2.02
N HIS A 93 0.32 -2.55 -2.38
CA HIS A 93 1.51 -2.96 -3.14
C HIS A 93 2.46 -3.86 -2.36
N SER A 94 2.54 -3.74 -1.03
CA SER A 94 3.38 -4.65 -0.24
C SER A 94 2.82 -6.07 -0.28
N TRP A 95 1.50 -6.22 -0.26
CA TRP A 95 0.84 -7.51 -0.46
C TRP A 95 1.04 -8.03 -1.88
N LEU A 96 0.81 -7.19 -2.90
CA LEU A 96 1.04 -7.57 -4.30
C LEU A 96 2.48 -8.06 -4.53
N GLY A 97 3.47 -7.32 -4.04
CA GLY A 97 4.87 -7.70 -4.15
C GLY A 97 5.17 -9.01 -3.43
N TRP A 98 4.64 -9.24 -2.22
CA TRP A 98 4.82 -10.50 -1.53
C TRP A 98 4.16 -11.68 -2.24
N VAL A 99 2.93 -11.52 -2.76
CA VAL A 99 2.24 -12.56 -3.55
C VAL A 99 3.06 -12.90 -4.80
N ALA A 100 3.54 -11.89 -5.51
CA ALA A 100 4.39 -12.10 -6.68
C ALA A 100 5.65 -12.90 -6.32
N VAL A 101 6.35 -12.51 -5.24
CA VAL A 101 7.54 -13.23 -4.73
C VAL A 101 7.21 -14.67 -4.34
N ALA A 102 6.06 -14.91 -3.69
CA ALA A 102 5.62 -16.25 -3.28
C ALA A 102 5.32 -17.16 -4.48
N VAL A 103 4.60 -16.66 -5.48
CA VAL A 103 4.31 -17.42 -6.71
C VAL A 103 5.60 -17.67 -7.50
N MET A 104 6.43 -16.64 -7.71
CA MET A 104 7.71 -16.75 -8.42
C MET A 104 8.69 -17.73 -7.75
N ALA A 105 8.64 -17.88 -6.42
CA ALA A 105 9.52 -18.81 -5.70
C ALA A 105 9.24 -20.28 -6.04
N VAL A 106 7.99 -20.62 -6.37
CA VAL A 106 7.54 -21.99 -6.65
C VAL A 106 7.33 -22.27 -8.13
N THR A 107 7.40 -21.26 -8.99
CA THR A 107 7.31 -21.41 -10.45
C THR A 107 8.68 -21.29 -11.12
N PRO A 108 8.92 -22.00 -12.24
CA PRO A 108 10.11 -21.81 -13.08
C PRO A 108 10.26 -20.35 -13.56
N ALA A 109 11.48 -19.90 -13.80
CA ALA A 109 11.75 -18.51 -14.19
C ALA A 109 11.10 -18.14 -15.54
N GLU A 110 11.03 -19.09 -16.46
CA GLU A 110 10.49 -18.90 -17.82
C GLU A 110 8.99 -18.54 -17.80
N VAL A 111 8.29 -18.80 -16.69
CA VAL A 111 6.86 -18.45 -16.54
C VAL A 111 6.59 -17.21 -15.69
N HIS A 112 7.63 -16.58 -15.13
CA HIS A 112 7.48 -15.35 -14.33
C HIS A 112 6.84 -14.18 -15.10
N PRO A 113 7.07 -14.01 -16.43
CA PRO A 113 6.37 -12.97 -17.20
C PRO A 113 4.86 -13.15 -17.20
N PHE A 114 4.38 -14.40 -17.28
CA PHE A 114 2.95 -14.71 -17.22
C PHE A 114 2.39 -14.45 -15.82
N VAL A 115 3.12 -14.81 -14.76
CA VAL A 115 2.75 -14.48 -13.37
C VAL A 115 2.55 -12.97 -13.23
N ALA A 116 3.51 -12.17 -13.71
CA ALA A 116 3.43 -10.72 -13.61
C ALA A 116 2.28 -10.14 -14.47
N ARG A 117 2.11 -10.62 -15.70
CA ARG A 117 1.03 -10.23 -16.62
C ARG A 117 -0.35 -10.51 -16.04
N ASP A 118 -0.58 -11.70 -15.50
CA ASP A 118 -1.85 -12.08 -14.89
C ASP A 118 -2.12 -11.28 -13.62
N LEU A 119 -1.12 -11.13 -12.74
CA LEU A 119 -1.24 -10.30 -11.56
C LEU A 119 -1.63 -8.87 -11.94
N LEU A 120 -0.92 -8.25 -12.89
CA LEU A 120 -1.20 -6.88 -13.37
C LEU A 120 -2.59 -6.77 -14.02
N ALA A 121 -2.96 -7.69 -14.89
CA ALA A 121 -4.27 -7.68 -15.55
C ALA A 121 -5.40 -7.77 -14.51
N CYS A 122 -5.31 -8.74 -13.61
CA CYS A 122 -6.28 -8.89 -12.53
C CYS A 122 -6.26 -7.68 -11.58
N VAL A 123 -5.10 -7.06 -11.33
CA VAL A 123 -5.01 -5.82 -10.54
C VAL A 123 -5.86 -4.74 -11.20
N TYR A 124 -5.58 -4.40 -12.45
CA TYR A 124 -6.24 -3.28 -13.13
C TYR A 124 -7.74 -3.52 -13.37
N LEU A 125 -8.13 -4.75 -13.73
CA LEU A 125 -9.53 -5.08 -13.96
C LEU A 125 -10.34 -5.02 -12.67
N THR A 126 -9.80 -5.54 -11.57
CA THR A 126 -10.48 -5.44 -10.27
C THR A 126 -10.46 -4.01 -9.74
N ALA A 127 -9.41 -3.22 -10.03
CA ALA A 127 -9.36 -1.79 -9.75
C ALA A 127 -10.54 -1.04 -10.38
N ALA A 128 -10.75 -1.30 -11.69
CA ALA A 128 -11.80 -0.68 -12.47
C ALA A 128 -13.18 -1.13 -11.98
N LEU A 129 -13.39 -2.45 -11.84
CA LEU A 129 -14.67 -3.03 -11.42
C LEU A 129 -15.14 -2.46 -10.08
N LEU A 130 -14.25 -2.39 -9.09
CA LEU A 130 -14.61 -1.92 -7.75
C LEU A 130 -14.86 -0.40 -7.69
N LYS A 131 -14.42 0.36 -8.71
CA LYS A 131 -14.75 1.77 -8.90
C LYS A 131 -16.09 1.99 -9.60
N VAL A 132 -16.69 0.97 -10.21
CA VAL A 132 -18.03 1.06 -10.82
C VAL A 132 -19.10 1.02 -9.72
N ASN A 133 -19.31 2.16 -9.05
CA ASN A 133 -20.37 2.35 -8.08
C ASN A 133 -20.82 3.82 -8.07
N ASP A 134 -22.05 4.06 -7.58
CA ASP A 134 -22.68 5.39 -7.62
C ASP A 134 -21.88 6.46 -6.88
N GLU A 135 -21.33 6.11 -5.71
CA GLU A 135 -20.53 7.03 -4.90
C GLU A 135 -19.30 7.52 -5.66
N TYR A 136 -18.56 6.61 -6.29
CA TYR A 136 -17.36 6.95 -7.05
C TYR A 136 -17.67 7.67 -8.37
N LEU A 137 -18.69 7.26 -9.10
CA LEU A 137 -18.99 7.80 -10.44
C LEU A 137 -19.73 9.13 -10.41
N PHE A 138 -20.74 9.27 -9.55
CA PHE A 138 -21.75 10.32 -9.71
C PHE A 138 -21.71 11.37 -8.61
N THR A 139 -21.27 11.03 -7.39
CA THR A 139 -21.36 11.95 -6.25
C THR A 139 -20.19 12.94 -6.14
N GLU A 140 -20.40 14.06 -5.44
CA GLU A 140 -19.33 15.00 -5.06
C GLU A 140 -18.35 14.39 -4.05
N ARG A 141 -18.73 13.28 -3.40
CA ARG A 141 -17.91 12.52 -2.46
C ARG A 141 -16.94 11.56 -3.16
N SER A 142 -16.99 11.46 -4.49
CA SER A 142 -16.09 10.62 -5.28
C SER A 142 -14.63 10.87 -4.90
N ALA A 143 -13.95 9.79 -4.49
CA ALA A 143 -12.54 9.83 -4.14
C ALA A 143 -11.68 10.32 -5.32
N GLY A 144 -12.01 9.92 -6.56
CA GLY A 144 -11.33 10.41 -7.76
C GLY A 144 -11.44 11.92 -7.91
N ARG A 145 -12.64 12.48 -7.72
CA ARG A 145 -12.88 13.94 -7.80
C ARG A 145 -12.14 14.70 -6.70
N ILE A 146 -12.25 14.21 -5.46
CA ILE A 146 -11.66 14.85 -4.29
C ILE A 146 -10.15 14.88 -4.38
N VAL A 147 -9.53 13.74 -4.69
CA VAL A 147 -8.07 13.62 -4.77
C VAL A 147 -7.56 14.48 -5.90
N THR A 148 -8.17 14.41 -7.09
CA THR A 148 -7.75 15.28 -8.21
C THR A 148 -7.91 16.76 -7.89
N ALA A 149 -9.03 17.17 -7.28
CA ALA A 149 -9.23 18.57 -6.88
C ALA A 149 -8.17 19.03 -5.88
N HIS A 150 -7.85 18.20 -4.88
CA HIS A 150 -6.82 18.49 -3.89
C HIS A 150 -5.45 18.70 -4.55
N TYR A 151 -5.04 17.81 -5.46
CA TYR A 151 -3.74 17.97 -6.15
C TYR A 151 -3.72 19.13 -7.14
N LEU A 152 -4.81 19.41 -7.85
CA LEU A 152 -4.91 20.61 -8.68
C LEU A 152 -4.72 21.87 -7.84
N GLN A 153 -5.36 21.95 -6.67
CA GLN A 153 -5.18 23.07 -5.73
C GLN A 153 -3.73 23.19 -5.25
N LEU A 154 -3.07 22.08 -4.89
CA LEU A 154 -1.65 22.07 -4.50
C LEU A 154 -0.72 22.55 -5.62
N LEU A 155 -1.08 22.30 -6.88
CA LEU A 155 -0.35 22.76 -8.06
C LEU A 155 -0.73 24.19 -8.50
N GLY A 156 -1.68 24.85 -7.82
CA GLY A 156 -2.19 26.16 -8.21
C GLY A 156 -3.04 26.14 -9.49
N LEU A 157 -3.57 24.97 -9.87
CA LEU A 157 -4.39 24.77 -11.06
C LEU A 157 -5.88 24.83 -10.73
N PRO A 158 -6.73 25.37 -11.63
CA PRO A 158 -8.16 25.48 -11.38
C PRO A 158 -8.84 24.10 -11.43
N ALA A 159 -9.53 23.75 -10.35
CA ALA A 159 -10.32 22.52 -10.25
C ALA A 159 -11.74 22.70 -10.84
N ARG A 160 -11.83 22.77 -12.17
CA ARG A 160 -13.12 23.01 -12.86
C ARG A 160 -14.11 21.85 -12.63
N PRO A 161 -15.36 22.10 -12.17
CA PRO A 161 -16.33 21.04 -11.88
C PRO A 161 -16.62 20.09 -13.05
N ALA A 162 -16.69 20.62 -14.28
CA ALA A 162 -16.92 19.82 -15.48
C ALA A 162 -15.80 18.80 -15.74
N PHE A 163 -14.54 19.20 -15.51
CA PHE A 163 -13.39 18.29 -15.61
C PHE A 163 -13.43 17.23 -14.51
N LEU A 164 -13.67 17.62 -13.26
CA LEU A 164 -13.74 16.66 -12.16
C LEU A 164 -14.83 15.60 -12.37
N LYS A 165 -15.97 15.97 -12.97
CA LYS A 165 -17.04 15.00 -13.30
C LYS A 165 -16.55 13.87 -14.20
N THR A 166 -15.63 14.11 -15.13
CA THR A 166 -15.12 13.10 -16.07
C THR A 166 -13.98 12.26 -15.49
N VAL A 167 -13.22 12.78 -14.52
CA VAL A 167 -12.06 12.09 -13.91
C VAL A 167 -12.40 10.68 -13.45
N ALA A 168 -13.51 10.50 -12.73
CA ALA A 168 -13.88 9.19 -12.18
C ALA A 168 -14.07 8.14 -13.30
N ALA A 169 -14.81 8.50 -14.35
CA ALA A 169 -15.01 7.65 -15.51
C ALA A 169 -13.70 7.39 -16.27
N SER A 170 -12.86 8.41 -16.45
CA SER A 170 -11.57 8.28 -17.12
C SER A 170 -10.65 7.30 -16.40
N VAL A 171 -10.57 7.35 -15.06
CA VAL A 171 -9.76 6.39 -14.28
C VAL A 171 -10.24 4.96 -14.49
N ILE A 172 -11.57 4.72 -14.45
CA ILE A 172 -12.14 3.39 -14.70
C ILE A 172 -11.79 2.90 -16.10
N ILE A 173 -11.97 3.75 -17.11
CA ILE A 173 -11.70 3.42 -18.51
C ILE A 173 -10.22 3.10 -18.69
N VAL A 174 -9.31 3.90 -18.13
CA VAL A 174 -7.86 3.68 -18.26
C VAL A 174 -7.45 2.39 -17.56
N GLU A 175 -7.90 2.14 -16.31
CA GLU A 175 -7.60 0.90 -15.59
C GLU A 175 -8.16 -0.32 -16.34
N PHE A 176 -9.43 -0.27 -16.77
CA PHE A 176 -10.06 -1.35 -17.53
C PHE A 176 -9.33 -1.63 -18.85
N THR A 177 -9.00 -0.57 -19.61
CA THR A 177 -8.29 -0.69 -20.88
C THR A 177 -6.90 -1.28 -20.67
N THR A 178 -6.16 -0.81 -19.66
CA THR A 178 -4.85 -1.37 -19.28
C THR A 178 -4.97 -2.86 -18.97
N GLY A 179 -5.94 -3.25 -18.14
CA GLY A 179 -6.18 -4.65 -17.79
C GLY A 179 -6.53 -5.54 -18.98
N ILE A 180 -7.40 -5.09 -19.89
CA ILE A 180 -7.78 -5.85 -21.09
C ILE A 180 -6.65 -5.93 -22.11
N MET A 181 -5.93 -4.82 -22.35
CA MET A 181 -4.85 -4.78 -23.33
C MET A 181 -3.69 -5.70 -22.95
N LEU A 182 -3.55 -6.04 -21.66
CA LEU A 182 -2.69 -7.12 -21.20
C LEU A 182 -3.15 -8.51 -21.63
N TRP A 183 -4.31 -8.72 -22.25
CA TRP A 183 -4.72 -10.03 -22.80
C TRP A 183 -4.93 -10.01 -24.32
N VAL A 184 -4.89 -8.83 -24.92
CA VAL A 184 -4.98 -8.67 -26.38
C VAL A 184 -3.59 -8.82 -26.99
N PRO A 185 -3.39 -9.71 -27.98
CA PRO A 185 -2.13 -9.80 -28.69
C PRO A 185 -1.71 -8.45 -29.29
N GLY A 186 -0.53 -7.95 -28.94
CA GLY A 186 -0.03 -6.65 -29.38
C GLY A 186 -0.55 -5.44 -28.59
N GLY A 187 -1.44 -5.66 -27.61
CA GLY A 187 -1.95 -4.62 -26.71
C GLY A 187 -0.99 -4.24 -25.59
N GLU A 188 0.04 -5.04 -25.32
CA GLU A 188 0.90 -4.91 -24.15
C GLU A 188 1.63 -3.56 -24.11
N LEU A 189 2.07 -3.05 -25.26
CA LEU A 189 2.77 -1.77 -25.36
C LEU A 189 1.87 -0.58 -25.01
N TRP A 190 0.65 -0.57 -25.56
CA TRP A 190 -0.33 0.47 -25.23
C TRP A 190 -0.70 0.41 -23.75
N SER A 191 -0.83 -0.82 -23.23
CA SER A 191 -1.07 -1.02 -21.81
C SER A 191 0.06 -0.50 -20.94
N LEU A 192 1.33 -0.71 -21.32
CA LEU A 192 2.48 -0.19 -20.59
C LEU A 192 2.47 1.34 -20.57
N TRP A 193 2.22 2.00 -21.71
CA TRP A 193 2.16 3.46 -21.75
C TRP A 193 1.03 4.03 -20.90
N LEU A 194 -0.17 3.43 -20.94
CA LEU A 194 -1.27 3.80 -20.07
C LEU A 194 -0.91 3.63 -18.59
N ALA A 195 -0.26 2.51 -18.24
CA ALA A 195 0.22 2.26 -16.89
C ALA A 195 1.26 3.31 -16.47
N ILE A 196 2.26 3.63 -17.29
CA ILE A 196 3.28 4.65 -17.00
C ILE A 196 2.63 6.02 -16.73
N LEU A 197 1.66 6.44 -17.54
CA LEU A 197 0.99 7.73 -17.34
C LEU A 197 0.17 7.74 -16.05
N MET A 198 -0.58 6.68 -15.80
CA MET A 198 -1.41 6.53 -14.60
C MET A 198 -0.55 6.46 -13.32
N HIS A 199 0.52 5.67 -13.33
CA HIS A 199 1.42 5.53 -12.19
C HIS A 199 2.29 6.76 -11.95
N LEU A 200 2.55 7.58 -12.99
CA LEU A 200 3.14 8.91 -12.83
C LEU A 200 2.15 9.85 -12.12
N ALA A 201 0.89 9.87 -12.53
CA ALA A 201 -0.15 10.68 -11.88
C ALA A 201 -0.33 10.27 -10.40
N PHE A 202 -0.37 8.97 -10.11
CA PHE A 202 -0.39 8.45 -8.73
C PHE A 202 0.92 8.77 -7.99
N GLY A 203 2.04 8.71 -8.68
CA GLY A 203 3.36 8.99 -8.12
C GLY A 203 3.47 10.43 -7.61
N VAL A 204 3.11 11.39 -8.46
CA VAL A 204 3.05 12.82 -8.13
C VAL A 204 2.08 13.09 -6.97
N SER A 205 1.04 12.26 -6.83
CA SER A 205 0.15 12.29 -5.66
C SER A 205 0.74 11.67 -4.38
N GLY A 206 2.07 11.53 -4.28
CA GLY A 206 2.75 11.00 -3.09
C GLY A 206 2.74 9.47 -2.98
N ASN A 207 2.41 8.75 -4.05
CA ASN A 207 2.30 7.30 -4.04
C ASN A 207 3.31 6.59 -4.97
N LEU A 208 4.48 7.18 -5.18
CA LEU A 208 5.58 6.55 -5.93
C LEU A 208 6.01 5.18 -5.39
N PRO A 209 5.99 4.88 -4.07
CA PRO A 209 6.30 3.54 -3.59
C PRO A 209 5.40 2.44 -4.15
N PHE A 210 4.12 2.72 -4.37
CA PHE A 210 3.22 1.82 -5.06
C PHE A 210 3.63 1.65 -6.53
N SER A 211 3.90 2.75 -7.22
CA SER A 211 4.29 2.76 -8.63
C SER A 211 5.58 1.99 -8.89
N VAL A 212 6.57 2.05 -7.99
CA VAL A 212 7.83 1.30 -8.11
C VAL A 212 7.60 -0.21 -8.03
N VAL A 213 6.77 -0.70 -7.11
CA VAL A 213 6.43 -2.13 -7.02
C VAL A 213 5.66 -2.60 -8.27
N ALA A 214 4.71 -1.79 -8.74
CA ALA A 214 3.97 -2.12 -9.96
C ALA A 214 4.89 -2.15 -11.19
N MET A 215 5.81 -1.18 -11.32
CA MET A 215 6.76 -1.15 -12.44
C MET A 215 7.76 -2.31 -12.41
N ALA A 216 8.11 -2.83 -11.23
CA ALA A 216 8.92 -4.06 -11.13
C ALA A 216 8.20 -5.27 -11.77
N LEU A 217 6.87 -5.37 -11.62
CA LEU A 217 6.06 -6.38 -12.29
C LEU A 217 5.94 -6.10 -13.79
N TRP A 218 5.84 -4.85 -14.22
CA TRP A 218 5.86 -4.50 -15.64
C TRP A 218 7.18 -4.89 -16.31
N VAL A 219 8.32 -4.57 -15.69
CA VAL A 219 9.64 -5.03 -16.15
C VAL A 219 9.66 -6.56 -16.28
N THR A 220 9.13 -7.27 -15.28
CA THR A 220 9.03 -8.74 -15.32
C THR A 220 8.15 -9.24 -16.46
N ALA A 221 6.98 -8.64 -16.67
CA ALA A 221 6.04 -9.02 -17.73
C ALA A 221 6.66 -8.88 -19.14
N PHE A 222 7.62 -7.97 -19.30
CA PHE A 222 8.38 -7.76 -20.54
C PHE A 222 9.74 -8.45 -20.57
N SER A 223 10.03 -9.39 -19.65
CA SER A 223 11.31 -10.13 -19.61
C SER A 223 11.13 -11.58 -20.10
N PRO A 224 11.17 -11.87 -21.41
CA PRO A 224 10.64 -13.11 -22.00
C PRO A 224 11.24 -14.41 -21.46
N ASP A 225 12.52 -14.40 -21.07
CA ASP A 225 13.20 -15.59 -20.53
C ASP A 225 13.18 -15.65 -19.00
N GLY A 226 12.39 -14.78 -18.34
CA GLY A 226 12.46 -14.63 -16.89
C GLY A 226 13.79 -14.05 -16.41
N THR A 227 14.50 -13.36 -17.30
CA THR A 227 15.75 -12.64 -17.03
C THR A 227 15.62 -11.22 -17.51
N ILE A 228 15.95 -10.27 -16.65
CA ILE A 228 16.04 -8.86 -17.00
C ILE A 228 17.47 -8.63 -17.47
N ASP A 229 17.65 -8.48 -18.77
CA ASP A 229 18.94 -8.10 -19.35
C ASP A 229 18.91 -6.61 -19.75
N ILE A 230 19.90 -5.88 -19.29
CA ILE A 230 20.16 -4.49 -19.70
C ILE A 230 21.44 -4.53 -20.54
N SER A 231 21.31 -5.08 -21.74
CA SER A 231 22.38 -5.14 -22.73
C SER A 231 22.32 -3.88 -23.62
N GLY A 232 23.42 -3.14 -23.73
CA GLY A 232 23.54 -1.99 -24.63
C GLY A 232 23.72 -0.64 -23.91
N ASP A 233 23.36 0.44 -24.60
CA ASP A 233 23.48 1.80 -24.07
C ASP A 233 22.47 2.04 -22.94
N THR A 234 22.98 2.39 -21.76
CA THR A 234 22.17 2.67 -20.56
C THR A 234 21.73 4.13 -20.48
N SER A 235 22.18 4.99 -21.41
CA SER A 235 21.84 6.42 -21.43
C SER A 235 20.33 6.70 -21.39
N PRO A 236 19.45 5.95 -22.08
CA PRO A 236 18.01 6.18 -21.97
C PRO A 236 17.44 5.91 -20.57
N ILE A 237 18.01 4.95 -19.83
CA ILE A 237 17.59 4.64 -18.45
C ILE A 237 17.97 5.79 -17.52
N TRP A 238 19.21 6.28 -17.62
CA TRP A 238 19.67 7.43 -16.84
C TRP A 238 18.91 8.70 -17.17
N LEU A 239 18.60 8.94 -18.45
CA LEU A 239 17.79 10.08 -18.87
C LEU A 239 16.38 10.00 -18.32
N ALA A 240 15.71 8.85 -18.42
CA ALA A 240 14.37 8.66 -17.87
C ALA A 240 14.35 8.82 -16.34
N ALA A 241 15.36 8.30 -15.64
CA ALA A 241 15.53 8.49 -14.20
C ALA A 241 15.67 9.98 -13.84
N LEU A 242 16.54 10.72 -14.56
CA LEU A 242 16.72 12.14 -14.33
C LEU A 242 15.42 12.92 -14.57
N LEU A 243 14.76 12.70 -15.71
CA LEU A 243 13.53 13.41 -16.08
C LEU A 243 12.38 13.12 -15.10
N ALA A 244 12.19 11.86 -14.72
CA ALA A 244 11.16 11.49 -13.75
C ALA A 244 11.47 11.99 -12.34
N GLY A 245 12.75 12.01 -11.94
CA GLY A 245 13.20 12.61 -10.68
C GLY A 245 12.95 14.12 -10.66
N LEU A 246 13.27 14.83 -11.73
CA LEU A 246 12.98 16.26 -11.88
C LEU A 246 11.45 16.53 -11.91
N ALA A 247 10.68 15.67 -12.57
CA ALA A 247 9.22 15.75 -12.55
C ALA A 247 8.65 15.56 -11.14
N ALA A 248 9.13 14.59 -10.38
CA ALA A 248 8.73 14.38 -8.99
C ALA A 248 9.10 15.58 -8.09
N LEU A 249 10.27 16.19 -8.27
CA LEU A 249 10.65 17.42 -7.57
C LEU A 249 9.70 18.59 -7.89
N THR A 250 9.43 18.79 -9.17
CA THR A 250 8.66 19.94 -9.67
C THR A 250 7.17 19.82 -9.40
N LEU A 251 6.61 18.61 -9.45
CA LEU A 251 5.19 18.35 -9.28
C LEU A 251 4.82 17.85 -7.88
N GLY A 252 5.77 17.26 -7.15
CA GLY A 252 5.58 16.87 -5.76
C GLY A 252 5.18 18.07 -4.92
N ARG A 253 4.04 17.99 -4.24
CA ARG A 253 3.57 19.04 -3.34
C ARG A 253 3.02 18.37 -2.09
N THR A 254 3.31 18.97 -0.95
CA THR A 254 2.82 18.52 0.36
C THR A 254 1.84 19.55 0.91
N ALA A 255 0.73 19.08 1.48
CA ALA A 255 -0.25 19.95 2.14
C ALA A 255 0.36 20.73 3.34
N THR A 256 1.50 20.28 3.85
CA THR A 256 2.20 20.79 5.03
C THR A 256 3.12 22.00 4.77
N GLY A 257 3.13 22.57 3.55
CA GLY A 257 3.89 23.79 3.23
C GLY A 257 5.32 23.54 2.75
N ARG A 258 6.32 24.24 3.31
CA ARG A 258 7.71 24.23 2.80
C ARG A 258 8.34 22.84 2.93
N ARG A 259 8.75 22.27 1.79
CA ARG A 259 9.50 21.01 1.72
C ARG A 259 10.94 21.23 2.18
N SER A 260 11.41 20.41 3.12
CA SER A 260 12.82 20.41 3.52
C SER A 260 13.70 19.80 2.43
N CYS A 261 15.02 20.06 2.47
CA CYS A 261 15.97 19.46 1.53
C CYS A 261 15.89 17.92 1.50
N SER A 262 15.71 17.29 2.67
CA SER A 262 15.52 15.84 2.78
C SER A 262 14.29 15.33 2.00
N TRP A 263 13.18 16.06 2.06
CA TRP A 263 11.97 15.74 1.29
C TRP A 263 12.18 15.89 -0.22
N LEU A 264 12.93 16.91 -0.66
CA LEU A 264 13.27 17.07 -2.08
C LEU A 264 14.12 15.91 -2.59
N VAL A 265 15.19 15.54 -1.86
CA VAL A 265 16.05 14.41 -2.23
C VAL A 265 15.24 13.12 -2.33
N LYS A 266 14.33 12.90 -1.38
CA LYS A 266 13.41 11.77 -1.38
C LYS A 266 12.50 11.77 -2.61
N ASP A 267 11.81 12.87 -2.92
CA ASP A 267 10.93 12.99 -4.09
C ASP A 267 11.72 12.68 -5.39
N PHE A 268 12.92 13.24 -5.53
CA PHE A 268 13.80 12.96 -6.66
C PHE A 268 14.18 11.49 -6.77
N TYR A 269 14.64 10.88 -5.67
CA TYR A 269 15.02 9.47 -5.62
C TYR A 269 13.86 8.57 -6.04
N GLN A 270 12.66 8.84 -5.51
CA GLN A 270 11.49 8.06 -5.86
C GLN A 270 11.12 8.19 -7.35
N GLY A 271 11.16 9.42 -7.88
CA GLY A 271 10.90 9.67 -9.29
C GLY A 271 11.95 9.02 -10.19
N ALA A 272 13.21 9.06 -9.79
CA ALA A 272 14.32 8.49 -10.54
C ALA A 272 14.24 6.96 -10.63
N VAL A 273 13.96 6.27 -9.52
CA VAL A 273 13.75 4.82 -9.53
C VAL A 273 12.55 4.44 -10.41
N TYR A 274 11.46 5.19 -10.31
CA TYR A 274 10.29 5.00 -11.15
C TYR A 274 10.63 5.15 -12.65
N GLY A 275 11.28 6.26 -13.03
CA GLY A 275 11.68 6.53 -14.42
C GLY A 275 12.64 5.48 -14.98
N ALA A 276 13.60 5.02 -14.18
CA ALA A 276 14.51 3.95 -14.55
C ALA A 276 13.75 2.66 -14.86
N LEU A 277 12.81 2.25 -13.99
CA LEU A 277 12.01 1.04 -14.21
C LEU A 277 11.11 1.15 -15.44
N CYS A 278 10.52 2.32 -15.69
CA CYS A 278 9.75 2.58 -16.91
C CYS A 278 10.63 2.39 -18.17
N ALA A 279 11.84 2.95 -18.17
CA ALA A 279 12.77 2.79 -19.28
C ALA A 279 13.20 1.34 -19.47
N VAL A 280 13.52 0.62 -18.37
CA VAL A 280 13.84 -0.81 -18.43
C VAL A 280 12.67 -1.60 -19.02
N ALA A 281 11.43 -1.38 -18.56
CA ALA A 281 10.27 -2.08 -19.09
C ALA A 281 10.06 -1.85 -20.60
N VAL A 282 10.31 -0.63 -21.08
CA VAL A 282 10.24 -0.28 -22.51
C VAL A 282 11.37 -0.95 -23.32
N LEU A 283 12.58 -1.02 -22.74
CA LEU A 283 13.78 -1.54 -23.41
C LEU A 283 13.92 -3.06 -23.36
N SER A 284 13.41 -3.74 -22.32
CA SER A 284 13.53 -5.19 -22.13
C SER A 284 12.70 -6.03 -23.12
N ARG A 285 12.05 -5.39 -24.10
CA ARG A 285 11.22 -6.05 -25.11
C ARG A 285 12.04 -7.03 -25.94
N ALA A 286 11.85 -8.33 -25.69
CA ALA A 286 12.12 -9.37 -26.67
C ALA A 286 10.79 -10.04 -27.08
N GLU A 287 10.77 -10.62 -28.28
CA GLU A 287 9.61 -11.36 -28.80
C GLU A 287 9.23 -12.45 -27.80
N GLY A 288 7.96 -12.44 -27.34
CA GLY A 288 7.52 -13.28 -26.23
C GLY A 288 7.72 -14.77 -26.50
N PRO A 289 8.00 -15.58 -25.48
CA PRO A 289 8.17 -17.02 -25.65
C PRO A 289 6.88 -17.65 -26.19
N ALA A 290 7.03 -18.62 -27.08
CA ALA A 290 5.92 -19.45 -27.53
C ALA A 290 5.32 -20.20 -26.33
N LEU A 291 3.99 -20.09 -26.16
CA LEU A 291 3.22 -20.75 -25.11
C LEU A 291 3.51 -22.27 -25.06
N ARG A 292 4.19 -22.73 -24.01
CA ARG A 292 4.16 -24.15 -23.61
C ARG A 292 3.00 -24.35 -22.63
N SER A 293 1.96 -25.04 -23.09
CA SER A 293 0.59 -25.02 -22.54
C SER A 293 0.41 -25.58 -21.11
N SER A 294 1.30 -26.45 -20.62
CA SER A 294 1.08 -27.14 -19.33
C SER A 294 1.43 -26.30 -18.10
N HIS A 295 2.49 -25.50 -18.15
CA HIS A 295 2.93 -24.69 -17.00
C HIS A 295 2.12 -23.40 -16.82
N VAL A 296 1.54 -22.89 -17.91
CA VAL A 296 0.73 -21.67 -17.91
C VAL A 296 -0.60 -21.88 -17.15
N MET A 297 -1.23 -23.06 -17.28
CA MET A 297 -2.46 -23.37 -16.53
C MET A 297 -2.23 -23.42 -15.01
N LEU A 298 -1.07 -23.93 -14.56
CA LEU A 298 -0.68 -23.88 -13.15
C LEU A 298 -0.53 -22.44 -12.66
N VAL A 299 0.10 -21.56 -13.45
CA VAL A 299 0.24 -20.13 -13.11
C VAL A 299 -1.12 -19.47 -12.95
N HIS A 300 -2.04 -19.64 -13.91
CA HIS A 300 -3.40 -19.12 -13.81
C HIS A 300 -4.12 -19.60 -12.54
N GLY A 301 -3.98 -20.89 -12.20
CA GLY A 301 -4.56 -21.47 -10.97
C GLY A 301 -3.97 -20.85 -9.69
N LEU A 302 -2.65 -20.66 -9.63
CA LEU A 302 -1.97 -20.05 -8.48
C LEU A 302 -2.32 -18.57 -8.31
N VAL A 303 -2.36 -17.81 -9.41
CA VAL A 303 -2.78 -16.40 -9.39
C VAL A 303 -4.26 -16.31 -8.98
N GLY A 304 -5.13 -17.15 -9.56
CA GLY A 304 -6.53 -17.24 -9.18
C GLY A 304 -6.70 -17.53 -7.68
N LEU A 305 -5.96 -18.50 -7.14
CA LEU A 305 -5.95 -18.81 -5.71
C LEU A 305 -5.48 -17.62 -4.87
N ALA A 306 -4.41 -16.93 -5.28
CA ALA A 306 -3.93 -15.75 -4.57
C ALA A 306 -4.97 -14.62 -4.52
N PHE A 307 -5.74 -14.44 -5.59
CA PHE A 307 -6.86 -13.50 -5.63
C PHE A 307 -8.03 -13.93 -4.76
N VAL A 308 -8.37 -15.22 -4.72
CA VAL A 308 -9.37 -15.78 -3.79
C VAL A 308 -8.95 -15.57 -2.34
N VAL A 309 -7.69 -15.88 -2.00
CA VAL A 309 -7.15 -15.63 -0.66
C VAL A 309 -7.20 -14.13 -0.34
N ASN A 310 -6.80 -13.26 -1.26
CA ASN A 310 -6.92 -11.82 -1.07
C ASN A 310 -8.38 -11.38 -0.84
N PHE A 311 -9.34 -11.96 -1.58
CA PHE A 311 -10.77 -11.70 -1.34
C PHE A 311 -11.22 -12.13 0.04
N LEU A 312 -10.87 -13.34 0.44
CA LEU A 312 -11.21 -13.86 1.76
C LEU A 312 -10.60 -12.98 2.85
N LEU A 313 -9.34 -12.56 2.72
CA LEU A 313 -8.69 -11.65 3.68
C LEU A 313 -9.42 -10.30 3.79
N VAL A 314 -9.97 -9.78 2.70
CA VAL A 314 -10.79 -8.56 2.72
C VAL A 314 -12.14 -8.79 3.39
N VAL A 315 -12.85 -9.86 2.99
CA VAL A 315 -14.17 -10.20 3.55
C VAL A 315 -14.09 -10.52 5.04
N THR A 316 -13.04 -11.21 5.49
CA THR A 316 -12.82 -11.51 6.91
C THR A 316 -12.21 -10.35 7.68
N GLY A 317 -12.02 -9.18 7.05
CA GLY A 317 -11.45 -7.98 7.68
C GLY A 317 -9.99 -8.15 8.12
N VAL A 318 -9.24 -9.12 7.61
CA VAL A 318 -7.79 -9.19 7.85
C VAL A 318 -7.08 -8.08 7.07
N LYS A 319 -7.65 -7.72 5.93
CA LYS A 319 -7.20 -6.64 5.06
C LYS A 319 -8.31 -5.62 4.85
N LEU A 320 -7.95 -4.36 5.00
CA LEU A 320 -8.84 -3.21 4.82
C LEU A 320 -9.31 -3.01 3.38
N GLU A 321 -8.43 -3.35 2.45
CA GLU A 321 -8.54 -2.95 1.05
C GLU A 321 -8.48 -4.18 0.17
N TRP A 322 -9.28 -4.16 -0.87
CA TRP A 322 -8.92 -4.91 -2.05
C TRP A 322 -7.59 -4.36 -2.58
N ALA A 323 -6.53 -5.17 -2.47
CA ALA A 323 -5.12 -4.91 -2.83
C ALA A 323 -4.84 -4.14 -4.12
N PHE A 324 -5.86 -4.02 -4.95
CA PHE A 324 -5.74 -3.72 -6.35
C PHE A 324 -6.59 -2.53 -6.75
N ALA A 325 -7.32 -1.89 -5.84
CA ALA A 325 -8.26 -0.83 -6.19
C ALA A 325 -8.04 0.44 -5.37
N MET A 326 -6.98 1.17 -5.71
CA MET A 326 -6.71 2.50 -5.15
C MET A 326 -7.85 3.47 -5.43
N PHE A 327 -8.17 4.33 -4.47
CA PHE A 327 -9.25 5.34 -4.59
C PHE A 327 -10.63 4.77 -4.88
N THR A 328 -10.88 3.48 -4.66
CA THR A 328 -12.26 3.00 -4.58
C THR A 328 -12.95 3.59 -3.35
N SER A 329 -14.26 3.82 -3.43
CA SER A 329 -15.10 4.09 -2.25
C SER A 329 -15.21 2.88 -1.30
N LEU A 330 -14.51 1.78 -1.61
CA LEU A 330 -14.23 0.65 -0.71
C LEU A 330 -13.04 0.92 0.20
N ARG A 331 -12.15 1.85 -0.17
CA ARG A 331 -11.27 2.41 0.83
C ARG A 331 -12.13 3.14 1.87
N PRO A 332 -11.70 3.18 3.13
CA PRO A 332 -12.09 4.23 4.04
C PRO A 332 -11.49 5.59 3.62
N PHE A 333 -11.65 6.01 2.36
CA PHE A 333 -11.53 7.43 1.99
C PHE A 333 -12.89 8.06 2.28
N GLY A 334 -13.03 8.52 3.52
CA GLY A 334 -14.27 9.14 3.99
C GLY A 334 -15.23 8.16 4.67
N GLN A 335 -16.52 8.38 4.41
CA GLN A 335 -17.64 8.15 5.34
C GLN A 335 -18.29 6.76 5.22
N SER A 336 -18.09 6.08 4.08
CA SER A 336 -18.89 4.93 3.63
C SER A 336 -18.69 3.63 4.42
N TRP A 337 -17.58 3.47 5.14
CA TRP A 337 -17.33 2.29 5.98
C TRP A 337 -17.91 2.45 7.39
N LEU A 338 -17.86 3.67 7.95
CA LEU A 338 -18.54 3.99 9.21
C LEU A 338 -20.04 3.77 9.05
N GLU A 339 -20.61 4.10 7.88
CA GLU A 339 -22.01 3.87 7.52
C GLU A 339 -22.42 2.37 7.37
N ARG A 340 -21.47 1.42 7.39
CA ARG A 340 -21.73 -0.04 7.28
C ARG A 340 -21.87 -0.77 8.62
N HIS A 341 -21.98 -0.04 9.73
CA HIS A 341 -22.21 -0.45 11.13
C HIS A 341 -23.35 -1.46 11.44
N ARG A 342 -24.03 -2.06 10.46
CA ARG A 342 -25.12 -3.02 10.68
C ARG A 342 -24.66 -4.47 10.91
N LEU A 343 -23.36 -4.73 10.97
CA LEU A 343 -22.82 -6.07 11.20
C LEU A 343 -22.55 -6.30 12.70
N LEU A 344 -23.03 -7.42 13.23
CA LEU A 344 -23.00 -7.78 14.66
C LEU A 344 -21.59 -7.80 15.29
N ASP A 345 -20.54 -7.97 14.48
CA ASP A 345 -19.15 -8.07 14.96
C ASP A 345 -18.21 -7.02 14.34
N TRP A 346 -18.76 -5.84 14.02
CA TRP A 346 -18.01 -4.71 13.49
C TRP A 346 -16.99 -4.17 14.50
N PRO A 347 -15.81 -3.70 14.06
CA PRO A 347 -14.81 -3.15 14.98
C PRO A 347 -15.25 -1.82 15.56
N ARG A 348 -14.93 -1.68 16.85
CA ARG A 348 -15.30 -0.52 17.65
C ARG A 348 -14.19 0.51 17.67
N TYR A 349 -14.58 1.76 17.85
CA TYR A 349 -13.66 2.88 18.02
C TYR A 349 -13.86 3.49 19.39
N TYR A 350 -12.76 3.96 19.99
CA TYR A 350 -12.76 4.56 21.32
C TYR A 350 -12.10 5.92 21.28
N ALA A 351 -12.64 6.88 22.03
CA ALA A 351 -11.90 8.08 22.41
C ALA A 351 -10.98 7.72 23.58
N LEU A 352 -9.74 8.20 23.52
CA LEU A 352 -8.74 8.02 24.57
C LEU A 352 -8.46 9.36 25.24
N THR A 353 -8.25 9.31 26.55
CA THR A 353 -7.81 10.47 27.35
C THR A 353 -6.36 10.28 27.77
N LEU A 354 -5.60 11.37 27.77
CA LEU A 354 -4.23 11.34 28.29
C LEU A 354 -4.26 11.21 29.82
N PRO A 355 -3.46 10.32 30.43
CA PRO A 355 -3.30 10.32 31.87
C PRO A 355 -2.65 11.62 32.33
N ALA A 356 -3.01 12.07 33.55
CA ALA A 356 -2.53 13.34 34.12
C ALA A 356 -1.00 13.43 34.21
N ARG A 357 -0.31 12.28 34.32
CA ARG A 357 1.15 12.15 34.23
C ARG A 357 1.48 10.98 33.32
N ILE A 358 2.31 11.21 32.31
CA ILE A 358 2.76 10.16 31.39
C ILE A 358 4.11 9.61 31.89
N PRO A 359 4.18 8.34 32.29
CA PRO A 359 5.44 7.73 32.72
C PRO A 359 6.47 7.70 31.58
N LYS A 360 7.74 8.03 31.86
CA LYS A 360 8.83 7.93 30.87
C LYS A 360 8.98 6.51 30.31
N SER A 361 8.68 5.49 31.11
CA SER A 361 8.67 4.07 30.70
C SER A 361 7.65 3.81 29.59
N LEU A 362 6.47 4.44 29.64
CA LEU A 362 5.42 4.29 28.65
C LEU A 362 5.85 4.87 27.28
N LEU A 363 6.54 6.02 27.29
CA LEU A 363 7.12 6.65 26.09
C LEU A 363 8.27 5.85 25.47
N ARG A 364 8.80 4.83 26.16
CA ARG A 364 9.74 3.86 25.56
C ARG A 364 9.02 2.71 24.85
N GLU A 365 7.77 2.43 25.21
CA GLU A 365 6.94 1.40 24.58
C GLU A 365 6.11 1.93 23.41
N ILE A 366 5.67 3.19 23.48
CA ILE A 366 4.77 3.82 22.52
C ILE A 366 5.41 5.10 21.98
N ASP A 367 5.35 5.26 20.66
CA ASP A 367 5.79 6.47 19.95
C ASP A 367 5.04 7.71 20.49
N PRO A 368 5.75 8.77 20.95
CA PRO A 368 5.11 9.97 21.47
C PRO A 368 4.20 10.67 20.46
N GLU A 369 4.57 10.68 19.18
CA GLU A 369 3.77 11.28 18.12
C GLU A 369 2.47 10.50 17.91
N PHE A 370 2.54 9.16 17.86
CA PHE A 370 1.34 8.32 17.84
C PHE A 370 0.47 8.51 19.07
N LEU A 371 1.07 8.56 20.26
CA LEU A 371 0.33 8.74 21.51
C LEU A 371 -0.44 10.07 21.50
N TYR A 372 0.21 11.14 21.05
CA TYR A 372 -0.42 12.44 20.85
C TYR A 372 -1.60 12.32 19.88
N LEU A 373 -1.39 11.76 18.69
CA LEU A 373 -2.46 11.60 17.69
C LEU A 373 -3.64 10.74 18.18
N ALA A 374 -3.36 9.66 18.91
CA ALA A 374 -4.35 8.71 19.42
C ALA A 374 -5.23 9.31 20.54
N THR A 375 -4.74 10.33 21.24
CA THR A 375 -5.42 10.96 22.38
C THR A 375 -5.98 12.35 22.06
N ARG A 376 -5.83 12.80 20.81
CA ARG A 376 -6.43 14.04 20.33
C ARG A 376 -7.95 13.97 20.38
N ALA A 377 -8.56 15.08 20.82
CA ALA A 377 -10.00 15.19 20.95
C ALA A 377 -10.74 14.99 19.63
N GLU A 378 -10.10 15.22 18.49
CA GLU A 378 -10.72 15.09 17.17
C GLU A 378 -10.58 13.68 16.57
N ASN A 379 -9.93 12.76 17.28
CA ASN A 379 -9.62 11.42 16.80
C ASN A 379 -10.25 10.33 17.67
N VAL A 380 -10.41 9.15 17.08
CA VAL A 380 -10.79 7.91 17.73
C VAL A 380 -9.81 6.81 17.34
N VAL A 381 -9.72 5.78 18.18
CA VAL A 381 -8.73 4.71 18.06
C VAL A 381 -9.42 3.36 17.95
N HIS A 382 -8.95 2.53 17.02
CA HIS A 382 -9.48 1.19 16.77
C HIS A 382 -9.32 0.27 17.98
N GLU A 383 -10.33 -0.56 18.31
CA GLU A 383 -10.36 -1.39 19.52
C GLU A 383 -9.11 -2.25 19.75
N GLY A 384 -8.55 -2.83 18.69
CA GLY A 384 -7.33 -3.64 18.76
C GLY A 384 -6.10 -2.82 19.17
N VAL A 385 -6.01 -1.57 18.73
CA VAL A 385 -4.94 -0.66 19.10
C VAL A 385 -5.13 -0.23 20.55
N VAL A 386 -6.35 0.14 20.94
CA VAL A 386 -6.69 0.49 22.33
C VAL A 386 -6.33 -0.64 23.29
N TYR A 387 -6.65 -1.89 22.94
CA TYR A 387 -6.28 -3.06 23.73
C TYR A 387 -4.76 -3.11 24.01
N HIS A 388 -3.94 -2.86 22.98
CA HIS A 388 -2.48 -2.87 23.12
C HIS A 388 -1.93 -1.65 23.86
N LEU A 389 -2.52 -0.47 23.65
CA LEU A 389 -2.16 0.76 24.38
C LEU A 389 -2.48 0.62 25.87
N GLU A 390 -3.70 0.17 26.22
CA GLU A 390 -4.11 -0.10 27.60
C GLU A 390 -3.23 -1.17 28.26
N ALA A 391 -2.88 -2.23 27.52
CA ALA A 391 -1.96 -3.25 28.04
C ALA A 391 -0.56 -2.70 28.35
N ALA A 392 -0.06 -1.74 27.56
CA ALA A 392 1.21 -1.06 27.85
C ALA A 392 1.09 -0.07 29.01
N ALA A 393 -0.01 0.69 29.06
CA ALA A 393 -0.32 1.64 30.12
C ALA A 393 -0.42 0.96 31.49
N ARG A 394 -1.10 -0.19 31.56
CA ARG A 394 -1.25 -0.99 32.80
C ARG A 394 0.08 -1.46 33.39
N LYS A 395 1.11 -1.71 32.57
CA LYS A 395 2.46 -2.06 33.08
C LYS A 395 3.15 -0.89 33.79
N CYS A 396 2.63 0.32 33.59
CA CYS A 396 3.14 1.56 34.16
C CYS A 396 2.11 2.19 35.12
N ASP A 397 1.15 1.40 35.62
CA ASP A 397 0.10 1.80 36.57
C ASP A 397 -0.73 3.03 36.14
N VAL A 398 -0.96 3.17 34.82
CA VAL A 398 -1.81 4.22 34.24
C VAL A 398 -2.83 3.63 33.26
N SER A 399 -3.85 4.40 32.90
CA SER A 399 -4.86 4.05 31.89
C SER A 399 -5.21 5.28 31.05
N PHE A 400 -5.61 5.04 29.80
CA PHE A 400 -6.13 6.05 28.89
C PHE A 400 -7.66 6.24 29.02
N ALA A 401 -8.31 5.53 29.95
CA ALA A 401 -9.75 5.55 30.20
C ALA A 401 -10.56 5.50 28.89
N PRO A 402 -10.48 4.38 28.14
CA PRO A 402 -11.07 4.28 26.81
C PRO A 402 -12.59 4.42 26.87
N GLN A 403 -13.14 5.36 26.12
CA GLN A 403 -14.57 5.58 26.00
C GLN A 403 -15.07 5.10 24.64
N ALA A 404 -15.98 4.12 24.64
CA ALA A 404 -16.55 3.59 23.40
C ALA A 404 -17.32 4.68 22.65
N MET A 405 -17.17 4.72 21.34
CA MET A 405 -17.82 5.70 20.46
C MET A 405 -18.87 5.00 19.60
N THR A 406 -19.98 5.69 19.36
CA THR A 406 -21.04 5.29 18.42
C THR A 406 -21.24 6.39 17.38
N ILE A 407 -21.82 6.03 16.25
CA ILE A 407 -22.07 6.98 15.16
C ILE A 407 -23.40 7.68 15.41
N ASP A 408 -23.38 9.01 15.36
CA ASP A 408 -24.56 9.84 15.29
C ASP A 408 -24.69 10.42 13.88
N LEU A 409 -25.70 9.98 13.14
CA LEU A 409 -25.94 10.39 11.76
C LEU A 409 -26.56 11.79 11.65
N VAL A 410 -27.12 12.33 12.74
CA VAL A 410 -27.74 13.67 12.75
C VAL A 410 -26.64 14.72 12.81
N VAL A 411 -25.73 14.60 13.78
CA VAL A 411 -24.57 15.51 13.88
C VAL A 411 -23.41 15.10 12.97
N ARG A 412 -23.49 13.90 12.36
CA ARG A 412 -22.48 13.33 11.47
C ARG A 412 -21.10 13.21 12.15
N GLU A 413 -21.11 12.72 13.38
CA GLU A 413 -19.88 12.50 14.16
C GLU A 413 -19.95 11.18 14.94
N LEU A 414 -18.77 10.69 15.32
CA LEU A 414 -18.62 9.70 16.37
C LEU A 414 -18.77 10.41 17.72
N VAL A 415 -19.80 10.04 18.46
CA VAL A 415 -20.12 10.55 19.80
C VAL A 415 -19.93 9.45 20.84
N PRO A 416 -19.74 9.79 22.12
CA PRO A 416 -19.68 8.79 23.19
C PRO A 416 -20.90 7.87 23.16
N ALA A 417 -20.66 6.56 23.23
CA ALA A 417 -21.73 5.59 23.39
C ALA A 417 -22.43 5.79 24.75
N PRO A 418 -23.74 5.51 24.86
CA PRO A 418 -24.47 5.58 26.12
C PRO A 418 -23.75 4.83 27.24
N ALA A 419 -23.84 5.35 28.47
CA ALA A 419 -23.20 4.75 29.64
C ALA A 419 -23.87 3.41 30.04
N ASP A 420 -25.16 3.26 29.73
CA ASP A 420 -25.93 2.04 29.94
C ASP A 420 -26.38 1.44 28.60
N PRO A 421 -26.13 0.13 28.34
CA PRO A 421 -25.42 -0.81 29.21
C PRO A 421 -23.90 -0.51 29.32
N PRO A 422 -23.18 -1.13 30.29
CA PRO A 422 -21.75 -0.90 30.50
C PRO A 422 -20.96 -0.99 29.20
N GLN A 423 -20.08 -0.01 29.00
CA GLN A 423 -19.31 0.08 27.77
C GLN A 423 -18.46 -1.18 27.56
N PRO A 424 -18.46 -1.75 26.35
CA PRO A 424 -17.71 -2.96 26.10
C PRO A 424 -16.21 -2.70 26.17
N ALA A 425 -15.48 -3.60 26.81
CA ALA A 425 -14.02 -3.53 26.87
C ALA A 425 -13.38 -3.67 25.46
N PRO A 426 -12.26 -2.97 25.20
CA PRO A 426 -11.49 -3.14 23.96
C PRO A 426 -11.00 -4.58 23.80
N ARG A 427 -11.15 -5.14 22.60
CA ARG A 427 -10.76 -6.54 22.29
C ARG A 427 -9.44 -6.60 21.52
N ARG A 428 -8.69 -7.68 21.71
CA ARG A 428 -7.59 -8.03 20.81
C ARG A 428 -8.16 -8.40 19.43
N ARG A 429 -7.94 -7.54 18.44
CA ARG A 429 -8.46 -7.70 17.07
C ARG A 429 -7.36 -7.42 16.05
N LEU A 430 -7.51 -8.05 14.88
CA LEU A 430 -6.76 -7.66 13.69
C LEU A 430 -7.02 -6.19 13.39
N LEU A 431 -6.04 -5.49 12.81
CA LEU A 431 -6.20 -4.11 12.40
C LEU A 431 -6.94 -4.04 11.07
N ALA A 432 -8.21 -4.44 11.15
CA ALA A 432 -9.15 -4.53 10.05
C ALA A 432 -9.55 -3.17 9.49
N TYR A 433 -9.35 -2.09 10.26
CA TYR A 433 -9.70 -0.69 9.96
C TYR A 433 -8.59 0.26 10.43
N PRO A 434 -8.57 1.54 9.99
CA PRO A 434 -7.50 2.46 10.33
C PRO A 434 -7.28 2.53 11.83
N ALA A 435 -6.01 2.48 12.26
CA ALA A 435 -5.63 2.55 13.67
C ALA A 435 -6.19 3.77 14.39
N ILE A 436 -6.25 4.89 13.68
CA ILE A 436 -6.82 6.16 14.13
C ILE A 436 -7.77 6.63 13.04
N ALA A 437 -8.92 7.17 13.41
CA ALA A 437 -9.88 7.81 12.50
C ALA A 437 -10.35 9.16 13.08
N PRO A 438 -10.73 10.15 12.25
CA PRO A 438 -11.33 11.37 12.74
C PRO A 438 -12.70 11.10 13.37
N LYS A 439 -13.07 11.85 14.42
CA LYS A 439 -14.40 11.82 15.04
C LYS A 439 -15.48 12.33 14.11
N SER A 440 -15.24 13.48 13.49
CA SER A 440 -16.17 14.07 12.53
C SER A 440 -16.19 13.22 11.28
N LEU A 441 -17.37 12.80 10.84
CA LEU A 441 -17.52 12.09 9.57
C LEU A 441 -17.15 13.01 8.40
N ASP A 442 -17.33 14.33 8.53
CA ASP A 442 -17.03 15.32 7.49
C ASP A 442 -15.53 15.65 7.36
N ARG A 443 -14.71 15.28 8.34
CA ARG A 443 -13.25 15.37 8.22
C ARG A 443 -12.71 14.21 7.39
N ARG A 444 -11.98 14.55 6.34
CA ARG A 444 -11.37 13.58 5.42
C ARG A 444 -10.11 12.98 6.01
N TYR A 445 -9.88 11.69 5.75
CA TYR A 445 -8.58 11.05 5.94
C TYR A 445 -7.65 11.47 4.79
N LEU A 446 -7.16 12.71 4.86
CA LEU A 446 -6.15 13.25 3.96
C LEU A 446 -5.08 13.91 4.85
N VAL A 447 -4.27 13.07 5.49
CA VAL A 447 -3.02 13.50 6.13
C VAL A 447 -1.88 12.74 5.46
#